data_AF-A0A953C948-F1
#
_entry.id   AF-A0A953C948-F1
#
_cell.length_a   1.000
_cell.length_b   1.000
_cell.length_c   1.000
_cell.angle_alpha   90.00
_cell.angle_beta   90.00
_cell.angle_gamma   90.00
#
_symmetry.space_group_name_H-M   'P 1'
#
loop_
_entity.id
_entity.type
_entity.pdbx_description
1 polymer ?
#
loop_
_entity_poly.entity_id
_entity_poly.type
_entity_poly.pdbx_seq_one_letter_code
_entity_poly.pdbx_strand_id
1 'polypeptide(L)' 'MGGLSIWHWLVVAVIVLLLFGRGKISELMGDAAKGIKAFKKGMADDEPAATTPPKTIEQNPPVVRRTDDQKVG' A
#
# COMPACT_ATOMS: atom_id res chain seq x y z
N MET A 1 9.58 20.89 30.62
CA MET A 1 9.67 21.40 29.24
C MET A 1 8.97 20.42 28.32
N GLY A 2 7.62 20.43 28.38
CA GLY A 2 6.76 19.44 27.73
C GLY A 2 6.80 19.61 26.22
N GLY A 3 7.45 18.65 25.57
CA GLY A 3 7.56 18.58 24.11
C GLY A 3 6.19 18.69 23.46
N LEU A 4 6.17 19.36 22.32
CA LEU A 4 5.05 19.61 21.43
C LEU A 4 4.02 18.46 21.52
N SER A 5 2.92 18.75 22.23
CA SER A 5 1.81 17.83 22.46
C SER A 5 1.39 17.20 21.13
N ILE A 6 1.00 15.92 21.14
CA ILE A 6 0.48 15.20 19.96
C ILE A 6 -0.60 16.01 19.23
N TRP A 7 -1.35 16.84 19.99
CA TRP A 7 -2.34 17.76 19.45
C TRP A 7 -1.77 18.83 18.49
N HIS A 8 -0.57 19.34 18.77
CA HIS A 8 0.12 20.31 17.91
C HIS A 8 0.46 19.70 16.55
N TRP A 9 0.99 18.47 16.54
CA TRP A 9 1.33 17.77 15.30
C TRP A 9 0.10 17.48 14.43
N LEU A 10 -1.05 17.21 15.03
CA LEU A 10 -2.31 17.03 14.31
C LEU A 10 -2.75 18.32 13.60
N VAL A 11 -2.69 19.46 14.29
CA VAL A 11 -3.01 20.79 13.71
C VAL A 11 -2.05 21.15 12.58
N VAL A 12 -0.75 20.91 12.77
CA VAL A 12 0.28 21.15 11.74
C VAL A 12 0.03 20.27 10.51
N ALA A 13 -0.27 18.99 10.69
CA ALA A 13 -0.56 18.08 9.59
C ALA A 13 -1.76 18.54 8.75
N VAL A 14 -2.81 19.07 9.38
CA VAL A 14 -3.98 19.64 8.68
C VAL A 14 -3.58 20.86 7.84
N ILE A 15 -2.79 21.77 8.39
CA ILE A 15 -2.33 22.96 7.67
C ILE A 15 -1.46 22.58 6.46
N VAL A 16 -0.53 21.63 6.64
CA VAL A 16 0.32 21.14 5.55
C VAL A 16 -0.52 20.47 4.46
N LEU A 17 -1.52 19.66 4.83
CA LEU A 17 -2.43 19.03 3.87
C LEU A 17 -3.26 20.06 3.09
N LEU A 18 -3.66 21.17 3.73
CA LEU A 18 -4.38 22.26 3.06
C LEU A 18 -3.48 23.09 2.12
N LEU A 19 -2.24 23.38 2.52
CA LEU A 19 -1.28 24.14 1.71
C LEU A 19 -0.80 23.37 0.47
N PHE A 20 -0.47 22.09 0.64
CA PHE A 20 0.04 21.25 -0.44
C PHE A 20 -1.07 20.53 -1.20
N GLY A 21 -2.26 20.39 -0.59
CA GLY A 21 -3.38 19.63 -1.14
C GLY A 21 -3.15 18.11 -1.12
N ARG A 22 -4.25 17.34 -1.14
CA ARG A 22 -4.19 15.87 -1.15
C ARG A 22 -3.49 15.27 -2.38
N GLY A 23 -3.56 15.94 -3.54
CA GLY A 23 -3.05 15.42 -4.79
C GLY A 23 -1.52 15.29 -4.81
N LYS A 24 -0.81 16.35 -4.40
CA LYS A 24 0.66 16.38 -4.38
C LYS A 24 1.24 15.45 -3.33
N ILE A 25 0.63 15.38 -2.15
CA ILE A 25 1.11 14.53 -1.05
C ILE A 25 0.93 13.04 -1.40
N SER A 26 -0.21 12.64 -1.97
CA SER A 26 -0.43 11.23 -2.34
C SER A 26 0.52 10.73 -3.44
N GLU A 27 0.84 11.57 -4.43
CA GLU A 27 1.76 11.22 -5.52
C GLU A 27 3.20 11.06 -4.99
N LEU A 28 3.68 12.02 -4.21
CA LEU A 28 5.02 11.99 -3.59
C LEU A 28 5.16 10.85 -2.56
N MET A 29 4.13 10.63 -1.75
CA MET A 29 4.13 9.57 -0.74
C MET A 29 4.04 8.18 -1.39
N GLY A 30 3.40 8.06 -2.56
CA GLY A 30 3.38 6.84 -3.36
C GLY A 30 4.77 6.47 -3.88
N ASP A 31 5.53 7.43 -4.40
CA ASP A 31 6.89 7.17 -4.91
C ASP A 31 7.90 6.96 -3.78
N ALA A 32 7.76 7.70 -2.68
CA ALA A 32 8.54 7.45 -1.46
C ALA A 32 8.27 6.05 -0.88
N ALA A 33 7.00 5.61 -0.84
CA ALA A 33 6.63 4.29 -0.34
C ALA A 33 7.21 3.16 -1.21
N LYS A 34 7.22 3.31 -2.54
CA LYS A 34 7.86 2.35 -3.45
C LYS A 34 9.36 2.26 -3.19
N GLY A 35 10.05 3.40 -3.04
CA GLY A 35 11.49 3.45 -2.74
C GLY A 35 11.84 2.78 -1.41
N ILE A 36 11.10 3.10 -0.35
CA ILE A 36 11.29 2.50 0.98
C ILE A 36 10.97 0.99 0.96
N LYS A 37 9.94 0.56 0.22
CA LYS A 37 9.60 -0.87 0.08
C LYS A 37 10.67 -1.66 -0.67
N ALA A 38 11.23 -1.09 -1.74
CA ALA A 38 12.33 -1.67 -2.50
C ALA A 38 13.60 -1.76 -1.64
N PHE A 39 13.91 -0.71 -0.87
CA PHE A 39 15.04 -0.70 0.06
C PHE A 39 14.89 -1.74 1.17
N LYS A 40 13.71 -1.82 1.79
CA LYS A 40 13.41 -2.85 2.81
C LYS A 40 13.48 -4.26 2.22
N LYS A 41 12.95 -4.48 1.02
CA LYS A 41 13.00 -5.79 0.35
C LYS A 41 14.44 -6.18 -0.01
N GLY A 42 15.26 -5.24 -0.50
CA GLY A 42 16.66 -5.47 -0.81
C GLY A 42 17.51 -5.77 0.43
N MET A 43 17.22 -5.13 1.57
CA MET A 43 17.88 -5.45 2.84
C MET A 43 17.37 -6.75 3.47
N ALA A 44 16.10 -7.10 3.30
CA ALA A 44 15.51 -8.31 3.84
C ALA A 44 15.82 -9.57 3.01
N ASP A 45 16.26 -9.43 1.75
CA ASP A 45 16.73 -10.56 0.92
C ASP A 45 18.10 -11.11 1.38
N ASP A 46 18.83 -10.38 2.23
CA ASP A 46 20.07 -10.80 2.88
C ASP A 46 19.83 -11.60 4.19
N GLU A 47 18.57 -11.68 4.66
CA GLU A 47 18.14 -12.57 5.74
C GLU A 47 17.30 -13.73 5.18
N PRO A 48 17.63 -15.00 5.45
CA PRO A 48 16.81 -16.11 4.96
C PRO A 48 15.43 -16.11 5.64
N ALA A 49 14.44 -15.74 4.83
CA ALA A 49 13.01 -16.02 4.96
C ALA A 49 12.24 -15.30 6.08
N ALA A 50 11.58 -14.22 5.69
CA ALA A 50 10.18 -13.98 6.07
C ALA A 50 9.53 -12.98 5.10
N THR A 51 8.70 -13.43 4.17
CA THR A 51 7.50 -12.66 3.81
C THR A 51 6.50 -13.50 3.06
N THR A 52 5.42 -13.79 3.76
CA THR A 52 4.07 -14.00 3.26
C THR A 52 3.80 -13.24 1.95
N PRO A 53 3.23 -13.89 0.92
CA PRO A 53 2.80 -13.18 -0.27
C PRO A 53 1.77 -12.12 0.14
N PRO A 54 1.86 -10.88 -0.40
CA PRO A 54 0.83 -9.89 -0.17
C PRO A 54 -0.48 -10.48 -0.66
N LYS A 55 -1.49 -10.52 0.22
CA LYS A 55 -2.89 -10.70 -0.19
C LYS A 55 -3.20 -9.55 -1.16
N THR A 56 -3.01 -9.82 -2.44
CA THR A 56 -3.70 -9.11 -3.50
C THR A 56 -5.17 -9.12 -3.11
N ILE A 57 -5.78 -7.94 -3.02
CA ILE A 57 -7.22 -7.81 -3.06
C ILE A 57 -7.60 -8.34 -4.44
N GLU A 58 -7.77 -9.65 -4.53
CA GLU A 58 -8.26 -10.36 -5.70
C GLU A 58 -9.74 -10.04 -5.75
N GLN A 59 -10.03 -8.88 -6.34
CA GLN A 59 -11.33 -8.59 -6.89
C GLN A 59 -11.49 -9.57 -8.06
N ASN A 60 -11.94 -10.78 -7.73
CA ASN A 60 -12.43 -11.80 -8.64
C ASN A 60 -13.80 -11.32 -9.18
N PRO A 61 -13.94 -10.82 -10.42
CA PRO A 61 -15.19 -11.04 -11.11
C PRO A 61 -15.24 -12.54 -11.44
N PRO A 62 -16.34 -13.25 -11.10
CA PRO A 62 -16.42 -14.68 -11.26
C PRO A 62 -16.18 -15.05 -12.73
N VAL A 63 -15.07 -15.73 -12.99
CA VAL A 63 -14.83 -16.40 -14.26
C VAL A 63 -15.84 -17.54 -14.36
N VAL A 64 -17.00 -17.24 -14.95
CA VAL A 64 -17.92 -18.26 -15.47
C VAL A 64 -17.24 -18.89 -16.68
N ARG A 65 -16.56 -20.03 -16.47
CA ARG A 65 -16.05 -20.87 -17.57
C ARG A 65 -16.26 -22.36 -17.28
N ARG A 66 -17.01 -22.96 -18.22
CA ARG A 66 -17.14 -24.38 -18.57
C ARG A 66 -17.98 -25.29 -17.68
N THR A 67 -19.22 -25.49 -18.12
CA THR A 67 -19.87 -26.81 -18.14
C THR A 67 -20.57 -27.01 -19.48
N ASP A 68 -19.81 -26.87 -20.57
CA ASP A 68 -20.17 -27.42 -21.88
C ASP A 68 -19.09 -28.46 -22.17
N ASP A 69 -19.37 -29.72 -21.85
CA ASP A 69 -18.74 -30.96 -22.37
C ASP A 69 -19.04 -32.16 -21.45
N GLN A 70 -20.31 -32.30 -21.07
CA GLN A 70 -20.82 -33.56 -20.50
C GLN A 70 -22.22 -33.85 -21.04
N LYS A 71 -22.32 -34.18 -22.33
CA LYS A 71 -23.44 -34.97 -22.85
C LYS A 71 -23.13 -35.54 -24.24
N VAL A 72 -22.90 -36.85 -24.26
CA VAL A 72 -23.41 -37.85 -25.22
C VAL A 72 -23.27 -37.58 -26.73
N GLY A 73 -22.29 -38.27 -27.32
CA GLY A 73 -22.29 -38.75 -28.69
C GLY A 73 -21.69 -40.15 -28.70
#